data_AF-A0A7V1TT69-F1
#
_entry.id   AF-A0A7V1TT69-F1
#
_cell.length_a   1.000
_cell.length_b   1.000
_cell.length_c   1.000
_cell.angle_alpha   90.00
_cell.angle_beta   90.00
_cell.angle_gamma   90.00
#
_symmetry.space_group_name_H-M   'P 1'
#
loop_
_entity.id
_entity.type
_entity.pdbx_description
1 polymer ?
#
loop_
_entity_poly.entity_id
_entity_poly.type
_entity_poly.pdbx_seq_one_letter_code
_entity_poly.pdbx_strand_id
1 'polypeptide(L)'
;MTLSQTTKALLSNIDAASGHRLQRSIDLGALLELAHQHALQNMLDDLAFCAKFLSKSFDLMKRIGKDGEGYDKLETEFTAQLKKSHTLLTCLLEKADSMTKSHFASMYLSMDTIAMQNLMQLFHDLSWYKNYLIDQSHG
;
A
#
# COMPACT_ATOMS: atom_id res chain seq x y z
N MET A 1 -2.45 -12.51 12.96
CA MET A 1 -2.61 -11.34 13.85
C MET A 1 -4.07 -11.00 14.08
N THR A 2 -4.42 -10.48 15.27
CA THR A 2 -5.76 -9.98 15.61
C THR A 2 -5.74 -8.46 15.61
N LEU A 3 -6.69 -7.82 14.92
CA LEU A 3 -6.79 -6.36 14.87
C LEU A 3 -7.45 -5.80 16.14
N SER A 4 -6.86 -4.75 16.70
CA SER A 4 -7.44 -3.97 17.80
C SER A 4 -8.73 -3.26 17.37
N GLN A 5 -9.55 -2.81 18.34
CA GLN A 5 -10.75 -2.04 18.02
C GLN A 5 -10.43 -0.70 17.35
N THR A 6 -9.33 -0.06 17.77
CA THR A 6 -8.82 1.16 17.15
C THR A 6 -8.52 0.95 15.68
N THR A 7 -7.77 -0.11 15.33
CA THR A 7 -7.46 -0.43 13.93
C THR A 7 -8.70 -0.79 13.13
N LYS A 8 -9.65 -1.53 13.71
CA LYS A 8 -10.92 -1.86 13.05
C LYS A 8 -11.75 -0.61 12.74
N ALA A 9 -11.84 0.31 13.69
CA ALA A 9 -12.55 1.58 13.50
C ALA A 9 -11.89 2.43 12.42
N LEU A 10 -10.55 2.55 12.44
CA LEU A 10 -9.80 3.26 11.41
C LEU A 10 -10.01 2.62 10.02
N LEU A 11 -9.90 1.29 9.93
CA LEU A 11 -10.13 0.57 8.68
C LEU A 11 -11.55 0.78 8.15
N SER A 12 -12.56 0.78 9.03
CA SER A 12 -13.94 1.08 8.65
C SER A 12 -14.11 2.51 8.12
N ASN A 13 -13.41 3.48 8.70
CA ASN A 13 -13.45 4.87 8.22
C ASN A 13 -12.78 5.01 6.84
N ILE A 14 -11.64 4.34 6.63
CA ILE A 14 -10.95 4.33 5.33
C ILE A 14 -11.83 3.63 4.28
N ASP A 15 -12.48 2.52 4.64
CA ASP A 15 -13.38 1.81 3.73
C ASP A 15 -14.57 2.68 3.31
N ALA A 16 -15.21 3.36 4.26
CA ALA A 16 -16.27 4.33 3.98
C ALA A 16 -15.78 5.49 3.10
N ALA A 17 -14.61 6.06 3.40
CA ALA A 17 -14.01 7.13 2.60
C ALA A 17 -13.67 6.69 1.17
N SER A 18 -13.33 5.41 0.97
CA SER A 18 -13.09 4.82 -0.34
C SER A 18 -14.39 4.53 -1.13
N GLY A 19 -15.54 4.62 -0.48
CA GLY A 19 -16.82 4.15 -1.03
C GLY A 19 -16.89 2.63 -1.16
N HIS A 20 -16.36 1.90 -0.18
CA HIS A 20 -16.29 0.43 -0.12
C HIS A 20 -15.50 -0.18 -1.28
N ARG A 21 -14.34 0.41 -1.61
CA ARG A 21 -13.49 0.00 -2.74
C ARG A 21 -12.18 -0.66 -2.31
N LEU A 22 -11.98 -0.89 -1.01
CA LEU A 22 -10.80 -1.58 -0.52
C LEU A 22 -10.78 -3.03 -1.03
N GLN A 23 -9.63 -3.46 -1.53
CA GLN A 23 -9.44 -4.76 -2.19
C GLN A 23 -8.69 -5.75 -1.31
N ARG A 24 -7.84 -5.24 -0.41
CA ARG A 24 -6.96 -5.94 0.51
C ARG A 24 -7.12 -5.40 1.93
N SER A 25 -8.35 -5.12 2.34
CA SER A 25 -8.69 -4.48 3.62
C SER A 25 -8.11 -5.21 4.84
N ILE A 26 -8.07 -6.54 4.83
CA ILE A 26 -7.48 -7.34 5.92
C ILE A 26 -5.97 -7.06 6.04
N ASP A 27 -5.26 -7.02 4.92
CA ASP A 27 -3.81 -6.81 4.89
C ASP A 27 -3.44 -5.34 5.13
N LEU A 28 -4.26 -4.39 4.66
CA LEU A 28 -4.16 -2.99 5.08
C LEU A 28 -4.32 -2.88 6.60
N GLY A 29 -5.34 -3.52 7.16
CA GLY A 29 -5.57 -3.59 8.60
C GLY A 29 -4.36 -4.16 9.34
N ALA A 30 -3.69 -5.16 8.76
CA ALA A 30 -2.49 -5.72 9.35
C ALA A 30 -1.32 -4.71 9.39
N LEU A 31 -1.09 -3.98 8.30
CA LEU A 31 -0.04 -2.95 8.27
C LEU A 31 -0.35 -1.80 9.25
N LEU A 32 -1.61 -1.39 9.37
CA LEU A 32 -2.06 -0.37 10.34
C LEU A 32 -1.82 -0.82 11.78
N GLU A 33 -2.18 -2.06 12.11
CA GLU A 33 -1.97 -2.61 13.46
C GLU A 33 -0.48 -2.70 13.80
N LEU A 34 0.36 -3.19 12.87
CA LEU A 34 1.80 -3.28 13.07
C LEU A 34 2.43 -1.90 13.29
N ALA A 35 2.03 -0.91 12.49
CA ALA A 35 2.51 0.45 12.66
C ALA A 35 2.09 1.02 14.03
N HIS A 36 0.86 0.74 14.46
CA HIS A 36 0.35 1.14 15.78
C HIS A 36 1.15 0.51 16.92
N GLN A 37 1.28 -0.82 16.93
CA GLN A 37 1.92 -1.56 18.02
C GLN A 37 3.41 -1.26 18.19
N HIS A 38 4.09 -0.90 17.09
CA HIS A 38 5.55 -0.75 17.07
C HIS A 38 6.04 0.68 16.79
N ALA A 39 5.14 1.67 16.86
CA ALA A 39 5.44 3.07 16.60
C ALA A 39 6.09 3.32 15.21
N LEU A 40 5.61 2.62 14.17
CA LEU A 40 6.14 2.69 12.79
C LEU A 40 5.27 3.58 11.88
N GLN A 41 4.50 4.52 12.43
CA GLN A 41 3.59 5.39 11.66
C GLN A 41 4.30 6.12 10.52
N ASN A 42 5.46 6.71 10.78
CA ASN A 42 6.20 7.44 9.74
C ASN A 42 6.58 6.52 8.57
N MET A 43 6.94 5.26 8.84
CA MET A 43 7.28 4.29 7.81
C MET A 43 6.04 3.86 7.01
N LEU A 44 4.90 3.69 7.68
CA LEU A 44 3.63 3.40 7.02
C LEU A 44 3.17 4.59 6.16
N ASP A 45 3.33 5.81 6.65
CA ASP A 45 3.00 7.04 5.91
C ASP A 45 3.86 7.22 4.67
N ASP A 46 5.16 6.93 4.78
CA ASP A 46 6.08 6.89 3.66
C ASP A 46 5.65 5.83 2.64
N LEU A 47 5.31 4.62 3.10
CA LEU A 47 4.82 3.55 2.22
C LEU A 47 3.50 3.96 1.53
N ALA A 48 2.57 4.57 2.26
CA ALA A 48 1.29 5.04 1.72
C ALA A 48 1.47 6.17 0.70
N PHE A 49 2.46 7.04 0.90
CA PHE A 49 2.86 8.03 -0.09
C PHE A 49 3.42 7.36 -1.36
N CYS A 50 4.30 6.36 -1.22
CA CYS A 50 4.80 5.57 -2.34
C CYS A 50 3.65 4.92 -3.11
N ALA A 51 2.72 4.30 -2.39
CA ALA A 51 1.56 3.61 -2.94
C ALA A 51 0.67 4.56 -3.76
N LYS A 52 0.39 5.77 -3.24
CA LYS A 52 -0.39 6.79 -3.96
C LYS A 52 0.26 7.21 -5.27
N PHE A 53 1.59 7.36 -5.32
CA PHE A 53 2.31 7.59 -6.57
C PHE A 53 2.19 6.38 -7.50
N LEU A 54 2.48 5.18 -7.01
CA LEU A 54 2.48 3.94 -7.80
C LEU A 54 1.12 3.66 -8.44
N SER A 55 0.02 3.75 -7.68
CA SER A 55 -1.32 3.55 -8.24
C SER A 55 -1.63 4.52 -9.37
N LYS A 56 -1.34 5.82 -9.18
CA LYS A 56 -1.59 6.84 -10.21
C LYS A 56 -0.70 6.67 -11.44
N SER A 57 0.58 6.39 -11.23
CA SER A 57 1.54 6.20 -12.31
C SER A 57 1.20 4.95 -13.13
N PHE A 58 0.78 3.86 -12.48
CA PHE A 58 0.34 2.65 -13.17
C PHE A 58 -0.89 2.87 -14.04
N ASP A 59 -1.90 3.58 -13.52
CA ASP A 59 -3.11 3.93 -14.29
C ASP A 59 -2.78 4.85 -15.47
N LEU A 60 -1.85 5.80 -15.28
CA LEU A 60 -1.38 6.68 -16.34
C LEU A 60 -0.63 5.91 -17.42
N MET A 61 0.32 5.05 -17.04
CA MET A 61 1.08 4.19 -17.96
C MET A 61 0.16 3.31 -18.81
N LYS A 62 -0.88 2.72 -18.20
CA LYS A 62 -1.91 1.95 -18.92
C LYS A 62 -2.65 2.80 -19.95
N ARG A 63 -2.94 4.05 -19.61
CA ARG A 63 -3.71 4.97 -20.46
C ARG A 63 -2.90 5.51 -21.63
N ILE A 64 -1.65 5.89 -21.42
CA ILE A 64 -0.78 6.45 -22.48
C ILE A 64 -0.20 5.35 -23.37
N GLY A 65 -0.06 4.12 -22.86
CA GLY A 65 0.53 3.00 -23.58
C GLY A 65 2.05 3.14 -23.72
N LYS A 66 2.71 2.06 -24.14
CA LYS A 66 4.19 2.01 -24.25
C LYS A 66 4.75 3.00 -25.26
N ASP A 67 3.99 3.30 -26.31
CA ASP A 67 4.39 4.25 -27.35
C ASP A 67 4.00 5.71 -27.00
N GLY A 68 3.42 5.91 -25.82
CA GLY A 68 2.97 7.22 -25.34
C GLY A 68 4.14 8.12 -24.93
N GLU A 69 4.04 9.40 -25.24
CA GLU A 69 5.04 10.39 -24.83
C GLU A 69 5.23 10.38 -23.31
N GLY A 70 6.49 10.28 -22.87
CA GLY A 70 6.85 10.27 -21.46
C GLY A 70 6.69 8.92 -20.75
N TYR A 71 6.29 7.85 -21.45
CA TYR A 71 6.17 6.50 -20.87
C TYR A 71 7.49 6.03 -20.23
N ASP A 72 8.62 6.10 -20.94
CA ASP A 72 9.92 5.60 -20.44
C ASP A 72 10.38 6.29 -19.15
N LYS A 73 10.16 7.61 -19.06
CA LYS A 73 10.48 8.39 -17.86
C LYS A 73 9.59 7.96 -16.70
N LEU A 74 8.29 7.83 -16.94
CA LEU A 74 7.33 7.41 -15.94
C LEU A 74 7.60 5.97 -15.47
N GLU A 75 7.99 5.07 -16.37
CA GLU A 75 8.37 3.69 -16.06
C GLU A 75 9.62 3.63 -15.18
N THR A 76 10.61 4.49 -15.46
CA THR A 76 11.82 4.61 -14.65
C THR A 76 11.49 5.06 -13.22
N GLU A 77 10.69 6.12 -13.08
CA GLU A 77 10.24 6.62 -11.77
C GLU A 77 9.37 5.61 -11.03
N PHE A 78 8.45 4.95 -11.74
CA PHE A 78 7.61 3.87 -11.22
C PHE A 78 8.47 2.73 -10.65
N THR A 79 9.46 2.27 -11.41
CA THR A 79 10.35 1.19 -10.99
C THR A 79 11.17 1.56 -9.76
N ALA A 80 11.68 2.79 -9.68
CA ALA A 80 12.40 3.28 -8.52
C ALA A 80 11.51 3.34 -7.28
N GLN A 81 10.28 3.84 -7.43
CA GLN A 81 9.30 3.93 -6.36
C GLN A 81 8.85 2.54 -5.88
N LEU A 82 8.71 1.58 -6.82
CA LEU A 82 8.33 0.21 -6.52
C LEU A 82 9.40 -0.47 -5.65
N LYS A 83 10.68 -0.32 -6.02
CA LYS A 83 11.80 -0.83 -5.19
C LYS A 83 11.77 -0.22 -3.78
N LYS A 84 11.59 1.10 -3.66
CA LYS A 84 11.47 1.77 -2.35
C LYS A 84 10.30 1.22 -1.54
N SER A 85 9.13 1.04 -2.17
CA SER A 85 7.95 0.51 -1.50
C SER A 85 8.14 -0.93 -1.02
N HIS A 86 8.84 -1.77 -1.77
CA HIS A 86 9.18 -3.13 -1.37
C HIS A 86 10.09 -3.13 -0.14
N THR A 87 11.12 -2.28 -0.11
CA THR A 87 11.99 -2.12 1.07
C THR A 87 11.20 -1.68 2.30
N LEU A 88 10.35 -0.65 2.19
CA LEU A 88 9.51 -0.17 3.29
C LEU A 88 8.55 -1.25 3.80
N LEU A 89 7.92 -1.99 2.89
CA LEU A 89 7.02 -3.09 3.24
C LEU A 89 7.76 -4.21 3.98
N THR A 90 8.94 -4.62 3.50
CA THR A 90 9.77 -5.60 4.20
C THR A 90 10.17 -5.12 5.60
N CYS A 91 10.59 -3.86 5.74
CA CYS A 91 10.97 -3.27 7.02
C CYS A 91 9.80 -3.21 8.02
N LEU A 92 8.60 -2.81 7.58
CA LEU A 92 7.39 -2.84 8.42
C LEU A 92 7.10 -4.26 8.94
N LEU A 93 7.28 -5.25 8.07
CA LEU A 93 7.01 -6.65 8.39
C LEU A 93 8.06 -7.26 9.33
N GLU A 94 9.22 -6.65 9.57
CA GLU A 94 10.25 -7.19 10.48
C GLU A 94 9.72 -7.42 11.90
N LYS A 95 8.76 -6.59 12.34
CA LYS A 95 8.13 -6.70 13.66
C LYS A 95 6.93 -7.66 13.70
N ALA A 96 6.47 -8.15 12.55
CA ALA A 96 5.32 -9.04 12.47
C ALA A 96 5.65 -10.46 12.95
N ASP A 97 4.60 -11.19 13.35
CA ASP A 97 4.67 -12.62 13.63
C ASP A 97 5.04 -13.44 12.36
N SER A 98 5.55 -14.66 12.55
CA SER A 98 6.04 -15.51 11.45
C SER A 98 4.96 -15.84 10.41
N MET A 99 3.72 -16.01 10.85
CA MET A 99 2.58 -16.28 9.98
C MET A 99 2.27 -15.08 9.08
N THR A 100 2.26 -13.88 9.64
CA THR A 100 2.03 -12.62 8.91
C THR A 100 3.16 -12.36 7.94
N LYS A 101 4.42 -12.55 8.35
CA LYS A 101 5.58 -12.46 7.44
C LYS A 101 5.45 -13.42 6.26
N SER A 102 5.09 -14.68 6.52
CA SER A 102 4.99 -15.70 5.48
C SER A 102 3.85 -15.40 4.50
N HIS A 103 2.70 -14.95 5.01
CA HIS A 103 1.55 -14.51 4.19
C HIS A 103 1.94 -13.35 3.28
N PHE A 104 2.57 -12.30 3.82
CA PHE A 104 2.96 -11.16 2.99
C PHE A 104 4.03 -11.53 1.97
N ALA A 105 4.98 -12.37 2.33
CA ALA A 105 6.03 -12.84 1.42
C ALA A 105 5.44 -13.59 0.22
N SER A 106 4.49 -14.51 0.46
CA SER A 106 3.86 -15.28 -0.63
C SER A 106 2.88 -14.46 -1.45
N MET A 107 2.17 -13.50 -0.84
CA MET A 107 1.13 -12.73 -1.51
C MET A 107 1.66 -11.55 -2.32
N TYR A 108 2.76 -10.93 -1.88
CA TYR A 108 3.17 -9.61 -2.37
C TYR A 108 4.64 -9.50 -2.79
N LEU A 109 5.52 -10.37 -2.30
CA LEU A 109 6.97 -10.22 -2.46
C LEU A 109 7.60 -11.25 -3.42
N SER A 110 6.81 -12.14 -4.02
CA SER A 110 7.32 -13.03 -5.07
C SER A 110 7.47 -12.30 -6.40
N MET A 111 8.39 -12.79 -7.25
CA MET A 111 8.70 -12.19 -8.55
C MET A 111 7.77 -12.70 -9.67
N ASP A 112 6.48 -12.81 -9.38
CA ASP A 112 5.48 -13.27 -10.35
C ASP A 112 4.37 -12.25 -10.58
N THR A 113 3.63 -12.45 -11.68
CA THR A 113 2.56 -11.55 -12.11
C THR A 113 1.42 -11.46 -11.10
N ILE A 114 1.13 -12.55 -10.38
CA ILE A 114 0.04 -12.60 -9.40
C ILE A 114 0.42 -11.75 -8.18
N ALA A 115 1.64 -11.90 -7.67
CA ALA A 115 2.12 -11.08 -6.57
C ALA A 115 2.20 -9.60 -6.94
N MET A 116 2.63 -9.27 -8.17
CA MET A 116 2.59 -7.90 -8.66
C MET A 116 1.16 -7.34 -8.68
N GLN A 117 0.19 -8.12 -9.18
CA GLN A 117 -1.22 -7.71 -9.16
C GLN A 117 -1.72 -7.50 -7.74
N ASN A 118 -1.47 -8.44 -6.83
CA ASN A 118 -1.84 -8.32 -5.42
C ASN A 118 -1.22 -7.07 -4.79
N LEU A 119 0.06 -6.80 -5.07
CA LEU A 119 0.78 -5.65 -4.53
C LEU A 119 0.18 -4.33 -5.03
N MET A 120 -0.22 -4.25 -6.30
CA MET A 120 -0.91 -3.07 -6.83
C MET A 120 -2.29 -2.86 -6.18
N GLN A 121 -3.00 -3.93 -5.82
CA GLN A 121 -4.26 -3.84 -5.08
C GLN A 121 -4.02 -3.38 -3.63
N LEU A 122 -2.96 -3.85 -2.97
CA LEU A 122 -2.56 -3.34 -1.66
C LEU A 122 -2.15 -1.86 -1.73
N PHE A 123 -1.46 -1.43 -2.79
CA PHE A 123 -1.15 -0.02 -3.00
C PHE A 123 -2.37 0.84 -3.28
N HIS A 124 -3.39 0.29 -3.96
CA HIS A 124 -4.68 0.96 -4.10
C HIS A 124 -5.28 1.28 -2.71
N ASP A 125 -5.30 0.31 -1.82
CA ASP A 125 -5.82 0.47 -0.46
C ASP A 125 -4.98 1.45 0.39
N LEU A 126 -3.64 1.36 0.30
CA LEU A 126 -2.74 2.31 0.96
C LEU A 126 -2.87 3.74 0.42
N SER A 127 -3.20 3.90 -0.87
CA SER A 127 -3.52 5.20 -1.46
C SER A 127 -4.78 5.81 -0.85
N TRP A 128 -5.81 4.99 -0.59
CA TRP A 128 -7.00 5.43 0.15
C TRP A 128 -6.70 5.81 1.59
N TYR A 129 -5.88 5.02 2.29
CA TYR A 129 -5.39 5.41 3.61
C TYR A 129 -4.69 6.78 3.57
N LYS A 130 -3.82 7.02 2.58
CA LYS A 130 -3.16 8.33 2.43
C LYS A 130 -4.14 9.47 2.16
N ASN A 131 -5.16 9.24 1.33
CA ASN A 131 -6.21 10.22 1.07
C ASN A 131 -6.97 10.56 2.36
N TYR A 132 -7.39 9.53 3.11
CA TYR A 132 -8.07 9.69 4.38
C TYR A 132 -7.26 10.56 5.36
N LEU A 133 -5.96 10.32 5.51
CA LEU A 133 -5.10 11.16 6.37
C LEU A 133 -5.01 12.62 5.91
N ILE A 134 -4.96 12.85 4.59
CA ILE A 134 -4.95 14.21 4.03
C ILE A 134 -6.28 14.90 4.37
N ASP A 135 -7.41 14.23 4.21
CA ASP A 135 -8.72 14.81 4.50
C ASP A 135 -8.87 15.12 6.00
N GLN A 136 -8.35 14.25 6.88
CA GLN A 136 -8.35 14.49 8.34
C GLN A 136 -7.41 15.62 8.79
N SER A 137 -6.41 16.00 8.00
CA SER A 137 -5.47 17.10 8.34
C SER A 137 -5.93 18.45 7.83
N HIS A 138 -6.94 18.50 6.97
CA HIS A 138 -7.50 19.72 6.37
C HIS A 138 -8.96 19.99 6.81
N GLY A 139 -9.51 19.18 7.72
CA GLY A 139 -10.81 19.38 8.39
C GLY A 139 -10.62 19.83 9.83
#